data_AF-A0A3N5HG29-F1
#
_entry.id   AF-A0A3N5HG29-F1
#
_cell.length_a   1.000
_cell.length_b   1.000
_cell.length_c   1.000
_cell.angle_alpha   90.00
_cell.angle_beta   90.00
_cell.angle_gamma   90.00
#
_symmetry.space_group_name_H-M   'P 1'
#
loop_
_entity.id
_entity.type
_entity.pdbx_description
1 polymer ?
#
loop_
_entity_poly.entity_id
_entity_poly.type
_entity_poly.pdbx_seq_one_letter_code
_entity_poly.pdbx_strand_id
1 'polypeptide(L)'
;MRSSRLIVYALRERPLVPLAPLDGRRAAAYRRPMRGWRPRVVLLVGILLAGCASVGAPLVGERGIAVTGSGRVSLPPDTAVLDAGVEAREPQLADATAEVDRLMRAVLARVKAAGVRDTDVRTTTYAIEPIAEPRQPADTGVRIAGYQVSNVVQVRTRDVAGLGRIVDAAVAAGANVVRNVHFTIDDPALAEAEARALAMKDAAARAQQLAAAAGVKLGRLLAVTESSPFRPITL
;
A
#
# COMPACT_ATOMS: atom_id res chain seq x y z
N MET A 1 0.14 4.43 11.33
CA MET A 1 0.22 5.08 10.00
C MET A 1 1.66 5.47 9.70
N ARG A 2 2.10 5.33 8.44
CA ARG A 2 3.44 5.70 7.97
C ARG A 2 3.31 6.56 6.70
N SER A 3 3.90 7.75 6.69
CA SER A 3 4.04 8.58 5.48
C SER A 3 5.53 8.75 5.16
N SER A 4 5.88 8.64 3.88
CA SER A 4 7.22 8.89 3.35
C SER A 4 7.15 10.05 2.35
N ARG A 5 8.06 11.02 2.45
CA ARG A 5 8.11 12.17 1.54
C ARG A 5 9.51 12.40 1.03
N LEU A 6 9.69 12.51 -0.28
CA LEU A 6 10.91 12.98 -0.92
C LEU A 6 10.82 14.50 -1.03
N ILE A 7 11.82 15.20 -0.48
CA ILE A 7 11.87 16.66 -0.48
C ILE A 7 13.16 17.11 -1.15
N VAL A 8 13.03 18.05 -2.08
CA VAL A 8 14.16 18.70 -2.76
C VAL A 8 14.26 20.14 -2.28
N TYR A 9 15.41 20.51 -1.71
CA TYR A 9 15.72 21.88 -1.30
C TYR A 9 16.76 22.51 -2.23
N ALA A 10 16.60 23.80 -2.54
CA ALA A 10 17.59 24.58 -3.28
C ALA A 10 18.87 24.79 -2.45
N LEU A 11 20.00 24.95 -3.13
CA LEU A 11 21.25 25.41 -2.51
C LEU A 11 21.49 26.90 -2.81
N ARG A 12 21.91 27.68 -1.81
CA ARG A 12 22.31 29.09 -2.01
C ARG A 12 23.83 29.22 -1.85
N GLU A 13 24.50 29.71 -2.88
CA GLU A 13 25.96 29.88 -2.89
C GLU A 13 26.41 31.01 -1.96
N ARG A 14 27.57 30.84 -1.31
CA ARG A 14 28.37 31.96 -0.78
C ARG A 14 29.24 32.50 -1.92
N PRO A 15 29.48 33.82 -2.01
CA PRO A 15 30.44 34.33 -2.99
C PRO A 15 31.83 33.72 -2.72
N LEU A 16 32.43 33.16 -3.77
CA LEU A 16 33.79 32.62 -3.77
C LEU A 16 34.77 33.76 -3.44
N VAL A 17 35.49 33.63 -2.33
CA VAL A 17 36.69 34.43 -2.07
C VAL A 17 37.78 33.93 -3.02
N PRO A 18 38.37 34.74 -3.90
CA PRO A 18 39.43 34.29 -4.79
C PRO A 18 40.68 33.94 -3.97
N LEU A 19 41.17 32.70 -4.09
CA LEU A 19 42.44 32.29 -3.53
C LEU A 19 43.59 32.86 -4.37
N ALA A 20 44.52 33.54 -3.70
CA ALA A 20 45.75 34.07 -4.28
C ALA A 20 46.65 32.94 -4.86
N PRO A 21 47.46 33.21 -5.90
CA PRO A 21 48.29 32.20 -6.53
C PRO A 21 49.46 31.80 -5.62
N LEU A 22 49.69 30.49 -5.48
CA LEU A 22 50.89 29.96 -4.85
C LEU A 22 52.02 29.83 -5.88
N ASP A 23 53.10 30.54 -5.57
CA ASP A 23 54.37 30.57 -6.27
C ASP A 23 55.06 29.19 -6.25
N GLY A 24 55.83 28.91 -7.31
CA GLY A 24 56.28 27.57 -7.65
C GLY A 24 57.45 27.04 -6.82
N ARG A 25 57.70 25.73 -6.95
CA ARG A 25 59.02 25.18 -7.37
C ARG A 25 59.05 23.65 -7.33
N ARG A 26 59.68 23.13 -8.40
CA ARG A 26 60.39 21.83 -8.54
C ARG A 26 59.51 20.58 -8.62
N ALA A 27 59.86 19.53 -9.34
CA ALA A 27 60.73 19.26 -10.49
C ALA A 27 60.61 17.74 -10.66
N ALA A 28 60.44 17.24 -11.87
CA ALA A 28 61.13 16.05 -12.37
C ALA A 28 60.47 15.60 -13.67
N ALA A 29 61.27 15.68 -14.73
CA ALA A 29 60.96 15.15 -16.04
C ALA A 29 61.06 13.62 -16.03
N TYR A 30 60.16 12.96 -16.74
CA TYR A 30 60.51 11.76 -17.49
C TYR A 30 59.84 11.82 -18.86
N ARG A 31 60.68 11.71 -19.90
CA ARG A 31 60.34 11.97 -21.30
C ARG A 31 60.50 10.66 -22.07
N ARG A 32 59.60 10.47 -23.04
CA ARG A 32 59.65 9.62 -24.26
C ARG A 32 59.00 8.23 -24.17
N PRO A 33 58.65 7.62 -25.33
CA PRO A 33 57.89 8.18 -26.46
C PRO A 33 56.80 7.20 -26.99
N MET A 34 55.87 7.70 -27.81
CA MET A 34 54.89 6.88 -28.54
C MET A 34 55.55 6.06 -29.66
N ARG A 35 55.17 4.79 -29.85
CA ARG A 35 55.10 4.11 -31.17
C ARG A 35 54.40 2.74 -31.10
N GLY A 36 53.44 2.49 -32.00
CA GLY A 36 53.33 1.20 -32.70
C GLY A 36 52.16 0.25 -32.38
N TRP A 37 51.08 0.38 -33.18
CA TRP A 37 50.54 -0.67 -34.07
C TRP A 37 49.96 -2.01 -33.54
N ARG A 38 48.61 -2.09 -33.66
CA ARG A 38 47.76 -3.13 -34.30
C ARG A 38 47.26 -4.38 -33.52
N PRO A 39 46.08 -4.92 -33.92
CA PRO A 39 45.03 -5.45 -33.03
C PRO A 39 44.79 -6.97 -33.17
N ARG A 40 44.17 -7.60 -32.15
CA ARG A 40 43.47 -8.91 -32.21
C ARG A 40 42.46 -8.93 -31.04
N VAL A 41 41.14 -8.77 -31.25
CA VAL A 41 40.10 -9.78 -31.57
C VAL A 41 40.03 -10.97 -30.60
N VAL A 42 38.78 -11.29 -30.20
CA VAL A 42 38.20 -12.51 -29.55
C VAL A 42 37.58 -12.18 -28.18
N LEU A 43 36.37 -12.57 -27.77
CA LEU A 43 35.12 -13.09 -28.35
C LEU A 43 34.16 -13.29 -27.13
N LEU A 44 32.85 -12.99 -27.30
CA LEU A 44 31.63 -13.55 -26.67
C LEU A 44 31.56 -13.85 -25.14
N VAL A 45 30.53 -13.30 -24.47
CA VAL A 45 29.45 -13.94 -23.64
C VAL A 45 28.54 -12.75 -23.22
N GLY A 46 27.23 -12.68 -23.43
CA GLY A 46 26.14 -13.61 -23.17
C GLY A 46 25.16 -12.90 -22.22
N ILE A 47 23.91 -12.74 -22.67
CA ILE A 47 22.84 -11.88 -22.15
C ILE A 47 22.45 -12.14 -20.69
N LEU A 48 22.28 -11.07 -19.90
CA LEU A 48 21.33 -11.02 -18.79
C LEU A 48 20.58 -9.68 -18.88
N LEU A 49 19.36 -9.76 -19.41
CA LEU A 49 18.36 -8.68 -19.35
C LEU A 49 17.98 -8.47 -17.88
N ALA A 50 18.78 -7.69 -17.17
CA ALA A 50 18.35 -7.05 -15.94
C ALA A 50 17.30 -6.00 -16.33
N GLY A 51 16.03 -6.32 -16.07
CA GLY A 51 14.95 -5.35 -16.11
C GLY A 51 15.26 -4.22 -15.14
N CYS A 52 15.81 -3.12 -15.66
CA CYS A 52 15.85 -1.86 -14.96
C CYS A 52 14.41 -1.43 -14.71
N ALA A 53 13.91 -1.65 -13.50
CA ALA A 53 12.85 -0.81 -12.97
C ALA A 53 13.41 0.62 -12.97
N SER A 54 12.97 1.42 -13.94
CA SER A 54 13.31 2.83 -14.05
C SER A 54 12.66 3.59 -12.91
N VAL A 55 13.32 3.57 -11.75
CA VAL A 55 13.17 4.64 -10.76
C VAL A 55 13.63 5.90 -11.47
N GLY A 56 12.70 6.78 -11.83
CA GLY A 56 13.00 8.02 -12.53
C GLY A 56 14.13 8.75 -11.82
N ALA A 57 15.23 8.97 -12.52
CA ALA A 57 16.36 9.74 -12.03
C ALA A 57 15.88 11.13 -11.60
N PRO A 58 16.42 11.72 -10.52
CA PRO A 58 16.09 13.09 -10.14
C PRO A 58 16.48 14.01 -11.29
N LEU A 59 15.68 15.07 -11.49
CA LEU A 59 15.87 16.10 -12.49
C LEU A 59 17.33 16.59 -12.48
N VAL A 60 18.13 16.05 -13.40
CA VAL A 60 19.51 16.48 -13.66
C VAL A 60 19.40 17.86 -14.30
N GLY A 61 19.41 18.89 -13.47
CA GLY A 61 19.27 20.29 -13.91
C GLY A 61 19.31 21.33 -12.79
N GLU A 62 18.93 20.98 -11.56
CA GLU A 62 18.91 21.92 -10.44
C GLU A 62 19.83 21.49 -9.28
N ARG A 63 20.62 22.43 -8.75
CA ARG A 63 21.44 22.23 -7.54
C ARG A 63 20.51 22.12 -6.33
N GLY A 64 20.36 20.90 -5.79
CA GLY A 64 19.53 20.69 -4.62
C GLY A 64 19.90 19.47 -3.77
N ILE A 65 19.44 19.47 -2.52
CA ILE A 65 19.52 18.33 -1.61
C ILE A 65 18.18 17.59 -1.66
N ALA A 66 18.22 16.33 -2.06
CA ALA A 66 17.07 15.44 -2.03
C ALA A 66 17.14 14.53 -0.80
N VAL A 67 16.10 14.54 0.03
CA VAL A 67 16.00 13.72 1.24
C VAL A 67 14.65 13.04 1.33
N THR A 68 14.63 11.85 1.92
CA THR A 68 13.38 11.19 2.30
C THR A 68 13.17 11.33 3.80
N GLY A 69 12.07 11.98 4.19
CA GLY A 69 11.59 12.04 5.56
C GLY A 69 10.52 11.00 5.84
N SER A 70 10.43 10.57 7.10
CA SER A 70 9.46 9.59 7.57
C SER A 70 8.76 10.07 8.83
N GLY A 71 7.45 9.87 8.88
CA GLY A 71 6.62 10.19 10.04
C GLY A 71 5.71 9.02 10.38
N ARG A 72 5.56 8.73 11.67
CA ARG A 72 4.75 7.62 12.17
C ARG A 72 3.90 8.09 13.34
N VAL A 73 2.62 7.73 13.29
CA VAL A 73 1.65 7.86 14.39
C VAL A 73 1.04 6.49 14.62
N SER A 74 0.89 6.09 15.88
CA SER A 74 0.29 4.82 16.30
C SER A 74 -0.97 5.13 17.09
N LEU A 75 -2.07 4.47 16.73
CA LEU A 75 -3.35 4.57 17.42
C LEU A 75 -3.90 3.15 17.61
N PRO A 76 -4.56 2.88 18.75
CA PRO A 76 -5.33 1.66 18.90
C PRO A 76 -6.50 1.67 17.91
N PRO A 77 -6.85 0.53 17.29
CA PRO A 77 -8.04 0.42 16.45
C PRO A 77 -9.32 0.77 17.23
N ASP A 78 -10.19 1.56 16.62
CA ASP A 78 -11.49 1.93 17.18
C ASP A 78 -12.67 1.25 16.47
N THR A 79 -12.37 0.51 15.40
CA THR A 79 -13.37 -0.07 14.51
C THR A 79 -12.97 -1.47 14.12
N ALA A 80 -13.95 -2.37 14.12
CA ALA A 80 -13.84 -3.70 13.53
C ALA A 80 -14.70 -3.78 12.27
N VAL A 81 -14.19 -4.48 11.28
CA VAL A 81 -14.88 -4.77 10.03
C VAL A 81 -14.85 -6.27 9.83
N LEU A 82 -16.00 -6.85 9.50
CA LEU A 82 -16.12 -8.25 9.11
C LEU A 82 -17.02 -8.40 7.89
N ASP A 83 -16.86 -9.51 7.19
CA ASP A 83 -17.85 -9.96 6.21
C ASP A 83 -18.67 -11.09 6.84
N ALA A 84 -19.99 -10.91 6.88
CA ALA A 84 -20.95 -11.91 7.33
C ALA A 84 -21.95 -12.18 6.20
N GLY A 85 -22.35 -13.44 6.04
CA GLY A 85 -23.20 -13.82 4.93
C GLY A 85 -23.84 -15.18 5.08
N VAL A 86 -24.67 -15.48 4.11
CA VAL A 86 -25.38 -16.75 4.00
C VAL A 86 -25.16 -17.30 2.59
N GLU A 87 -24.99 -18.62 2.53
CA GLU A 87 -24.94 -19.40 1.30
C GLU A 87 -25.95 -20.55 1.41
N ALA A 88 -26.75 -20.75 0.38
CA ALA A 88 -27.65 -21.90 0.27
C ALA A 88 -27.42 -22.60 -1.08
N ARG A 89 -27.64 -23.91 -1.10
CA ARG A 89 -27.55 -24.74 -2.30
C ARG A 89 -28.85 -25.51 -2.45
N GLU A 90 -29.53 -25.31 -3.58
CA GLU A 90 -30.78 -26.01 -3.88
C GLU A 90 -30.81 -26.48 -5.34
N PRO A 91 -31.57 -27.54 -5.67
CA PRO A 91 -31.76 -27.98 -7.05
C PRO A 91 -32.40 -26.89 -7.93
N GLN A 92 -33.31 -26.08 -7.37
CA GLN A 92 -33.94 -24.97 -8.06
C GLN A 92 -33.41 -23.63 -7.57
N LEU A 93 -33.12 -22.72 -8.50
CA LEU A 93 -32.61 -21.37 -8.17
C LEU A 93 -33.57 -20.57 -7.29
N ALA A 94 -34.88 -20.71 -7.51
CA ALA A 94 -35.90 -20.01 -6.75
C ALA A 94 -35.83 -20.38 -5.25
N ASP A 95 -35.64 -21.66 -4.94
CA ASP A 95 -35.54 -22.15 -3.57
C ASP A 95 -34.26 -21.66 -2.89
N ALA A 96 -33.11 -21.74 -3.57
CA ALA A 96 -31.84 -21.24 -3.05
C ALA A 96 -31.90 -19.72 -2.75
N THR A 97 -32.55 -18.96 -3.63
CA THR A 97 -32.73 -17.51 -3.46
C THR A 97 -33.66 -17.21 -2.28
N ALA A 98 -34.80 -17.91 -2.20
CA ALA A 98 -35.76 -17.73 -1.11
C ALA A 98 -35.13 -18.03 0.25
N GLU A 99 -34.31 -19.08 0.33
CA GLU A 99 -33.62 -19.46 1.57
C GLU A 99 -32.54 -18.45 1.96
N VAL A 100 -31.70 -18.02 1.01
CA VAL A 100 -30.71 -16.95 1.24
C VAL A 100 -31.38 -15.67 1.72
N ASP A 101 -32.47 -15.25 1.10
CA ASP A 101 -33.20 -14.05 1.48
C ASP A 101 -33.80 -14.16 2.88
N ARG A 102 -34.35 -15.33 3.23
CA ARG A 102 -34.90 -15.60 4.56
C ARG A 102 -33.82 -15.54 5.63
N LEU A 103 -32.71 -16.24 5.43
CA LEU A 103 -31.59 -16.28 6.37
C LEU A 103 -30.93 -14.90 6.50
N MET A 104 -30.70 -14.20 5.39
CA MET A 104 -30.06 -12.89 5.41
C MET A 104 -30.91 -11.85 6.14
N ARG A 105 -32.24 -11.86 5.98
CA ARG A 105 -33.13 -11.00 6.78
C ARG A 105 -32.98 -11.26 8.28
N ALA A 106 -32.90 -12.54 8.69
CA ALA A 106 -32.70 -12.91 10.09
C ALA A 106 -31.33 -12.43 10.61
N VAL A 107 -30.27 -12.64 9.83
CA VAL A 107 -28.91 -12.19 10.14
C VAL A 107 -28.86 -10.68 10.33
N LEU A 108 -29.38 -9.91 9.36
CA LEU A 108 -29.41 -8.45 9.45
C LEU A 108 -30.20 -7.96 10.66
N ALA A 109 -31.34 -8.57 10.98
CA ALA A 109 -32.12 -8.21 12.15
C ALA A 109 -31.35 -8.44 13.46
N ARG A 110 -30.64 -9.57 13.58
CA ARG A 110 -29.84 -9.90 14.78
C ARG A 110 -28.59 -9.03 14.91
N VAL A 111 -27.90 -8.76 13.81
CA VAL A 111 -26.73 -7.87 13.78
C VAL A 111 -27.13 -6.44 14.18
N LYS A 112 -28.28 -5.94 13.70
CA LYS A 112 -28.83 -4.64 14.12
C LYS A 112 -29.20 -4.62 15.60
N ALA A 113 -29.85 -5.68 16.09
CA ALA A 113 -30.18 -5.81 17.51
C ALA A 113 -28.93 -5.89 18.41
N ALA A 114 -27.79 -6.35 17.88
CA ALA A 114 -26.51 -6.36 18.56
C ALA A 114 -25.82 -4.97 18.60
N GLY A 115 -26.42 -3.93 18.02
CA GLY A 115 -25.95 -2.55 18.10
C GLY A 115 -25.32 -2.00 16.81
N VAL A 116 -25.35 -2.75 15.70
CA VAL A 116 -24.87 -2.26 14.41
C VAL A 116 -25.93 -1.40 13.74
N ARG A 117 -25.55 -0.22 13.24
CA ARG A 117 -26.47 0.68 12.53
C ARG A 117 -26.61 0.27 11.07
N ASP A 118 -27.74 0.62 10.46
CA ASP A 118 -28.00 0.37 9.03
C ASP A 118 -26.93 0.97 8.12
N THR A 119 -26.41 2.15 8.47
CA THR A 119 -25.34 2.83 7.71
C THR A 119 -23.99 2.09 7.75
N ASP A 120 -23.84 1.16 8.70
CA ASP A 120 -22.62 0.39 8.91
C ASP A 120 -22.70 -1.03 8.31
N VAL A 121 -23.79 -1.33 7.59
CA VAL A 121 -23.96 -2.59 6.87
C VAL A 121 -24.04 -2.31 5.38
N ARG A 122 -23.23 -3.02 4.60
CA ARG A 122 -23.19 -2.88 3.14
C ARG A 122 -23.05 -4.25 2.48
N THR A 123 -23.93 -4.58 1.53
CA THR A 123 -23.76 -5.77 0.69
C THR A 123 -22.48 -5.65 -0.14
N THR A 124 -21.60 -6.63 -0.02
CA THR A 124 -20.34 -6.72 -0.77
C THR A 124 -20.38 -7.80 -1.83
N THR A 125 -21.20 -8.82 -1.66
CA THR A 125 -21.34 -9.90 -2.65
C THR A 125 -22.77 -10.38 -2.69
N TYR A 126 -23.28 -10.54 -3.91
CA TYR A 126 -24.46 -11.33 -4.19
C TYR A 126 -24.13 -12.15 -5.45
N ALA A 127 -24.04 -13.46 -5.31
CA ALA A 127 -23.60 -14.33 -6.39
C ALA A 127 -24.50 -15.56 -6.51
N ILE A 128 -24.75 -15.96 -7.75
CA ILE A 128 -25.51 -17.15 -8.12
C ILE A 128 -24.60 -17.99 -9.01
N GLU A 129 -24.30 -19.20 -8.58
CA GLU A 129 -23.39 -20.12 -9.27
C GLU A 129 -24.09 -21.44 -9.55
N PRO A 130 -24.15 -21.90 -10.81
CA PRO A 130 -24.68 -23.23 -11.11
C PRO A 130 -23.71 -24.31 -10.62
N ILE A 131 -24.24 -25.34 -9.98
CA ILE A 131 -23.50 -26.51 -9.53
C ILE A 131 -23.61 -27.56 -10.63
N ALA A 132 -22.49 -27.94 -11.24
CA ALA A 132 -22.47 -29.00 -12.25
C ALA A 132 -22.49 -30.39 -11.59
N GLU A 133 -23.13 -31.36 -12.26
CA GLU A 133 -22.98 -32.78 -11.93
C GLU A 133 -21.52 -33.23 -12.14
N PRO A 134 -21.00 -34.16 -11.32
CA PRO A 134 -19.70 -34.77 -11.56
C PRO A 134 -19.65 -35.42 -12.95
N ARG A 135 -18.68 -35.02 -13.77
CA ARG A 135 -18.55 -35.51 -15.15
C ARG A 135 -18.17 -36.99 -15.16
N GLN A 136 -18.97 -37.83 -15.81
CA GLN A 136 -18.60 -39.21 -16.07
C GLN A 136 -17.86 -39.34 -17.42
N PRO A 137 -17.02 -40.37 -17.62
CA PRO A 137 -16.25 -40.54 -18.86
C PRO A 137 -17.10 -40.59 -20.14
N ALA A 138 -18.38 -40.96 -20.03
CA ALA A 138 -19.32 -41.03 -21.14
C ALA A 138 -20.10 -39.72 -21.41
N ASP A 139 -19.95 -38.69 -20.55
CA ASP A 139 -20.75 -37.47 -20.67
C ASP A 139 -20.25 -36.55 -21.80
N THR A 140 -21.20 -36.18 -22.67
CA THR A 140 -20.99 -35.26 -23.80
C THR A 140 -21.38 -33.81 -23.49
N GLY A 141 -21.81 -33.49 -22.27
CA GLY A 141 -22.26 -32.14 -21.88
C GLY A 141 -22.08 -31.81 -20.39
N VAL A 142 -22.35 -30.55 -20.01
CA VAL A 142 -22.42 -30.10 -18.61
C VAL A 142 -23.88 -30.15 -18.17
N ARG A 143 -24.17 -30.97 -17.16
CA ARG A 143 -25.49 -31.04 -16.52
C ARG A 143 -25.45 -30.24 -15.22
N ILE A 144 -26.50 -29.47 -14.94
CA ILE A 144 -26.61 -28.67 -13.72
C ILE A 144 -27.35 -29.50 -12.67
N ALA A 145 -26.67 -29.78 -11.55
CA ALA A 145 -27.20 -30.46 -10.38
C ALA A 145 -27.99 -29.54 -9.45
N GLY A 146 -27.74 -28.23 -9.51
CA GLY A 146 -28.43 -27.22 -8.70
C GLY A 146 -27.79 -25.85 -8.81
N TYR A 147 -28.11 -24.99 -7.85
CA TYR A 147 -27.64 -23.61 -7.77
C TYR A 147 -27.17 -23.31 -6.36
N GLN A 148 -26.01 -22.68 -6.27
CA GLN A 148 -25.51 -22.05 -5.06
C GLN A 148 -25.80 -20.56 -5.14
N VAL A 149 -26.45 -20.02 -4.12
CA VAL A 149 -26.68 -18.58 -3.97
C VAL A 149 -25.95 -18.13 -2.73
N SER A 150 -25.20 -17.04 -2.83
CA SER A 150 -24.52 -16.42 -1.70
C SER A 150 -24.86 -14.93 -1.62
N ASN A 151 -25.07 -14.46 -0.40
CA ASN A 151 -25.22 -13.04 -0.08
C ASN A 151 -24.31 -12.72 1.10
N VAL A 152 -23.41 -11.77 0.93
CA VAL A 152 -22.42 -11.36 1.92
C VAL A 152 -22.52 -9.85 2.12
N VAL A 153 -22.57 -9.45 3.38
CA VAL A 153 -22.55 -8.06 3.83
C VAL A 153 -21.28 -7.80 4.61
N GLN A 154 -20.66 -6.65 4.35
CA GLN A 154 -19.67 -6.07 5.23
C GLN A 154 -20.39 -5.37 6.37
N VAL A 155 -19.98 -5.70 7.58
CA VAL A 155 -20.46 -5.12 8.84
C VAL A 155 -19.31 -4.34 9.45
N ARG A 156 -19.55 -3.07 9.75
CA ARG A 156 -18.64 -2.20 10.50
C ARG A 156 -19.19 -1.99 11.91
N THR A 157 -18.35 -2.10 12.93
CA THR A 157 -18.72 -1.80 14.31
C THR A 157 -17.64 -0.99 15.01
N ARG A 158 -18.08 -0.02 15.81
CA ARG A 158 -17.21 0.77 16.71
C ARG A 158 -17.14 0.16 18.11
N ASP A 159 -17.95 -0.85 18.37
CA ASP A 159 -17.83 -1.72 19.55
C ASP A 159 -16.86 -2.87 19.23
N VAL A 160 -15.56 -2.56 19.26
CA VAL A 160 -14.48 -3.52 19.01
C VAL A 160 -14.50 -4.66 20.04
N ALA A 161 -14.75 -4.33 21.31
CA ALA A 161 -14.80 -5.31 22.40
C ALA A 161 -16.01 -6.25 22.27
N GLY A 162 -17.13 -5.77 21.73
CA GLY A 162 -18.35 -6.55 21.50
C GLY A 162 -18.41 -7.30 20.18
N LEU A 163 -17.35 -7.28 19.36
CA LEU A 163 -17.32 -7.96 18.06
C LEU A 163 -17.76 -9.43 18.14
N GLY A 164 -17.30 -10.16 19.17
CA GLY A 164 -17.69 -11.56 19.37
C GLY A 164 -19.21 -11.74 19.48
N ARG A 165 -19.90 -10.86 20.20
CA ARG A 165 -21.36 -10.89 20.33
C ARG A 165 -22.06 -10.68 18.99
N ILE A 166 -21.50 -9.85 18.11
CA ILE A 166 -22.05 -9.60 16.77
C ILE A 166 -21.88 -10.84 15.89
N VAL A 167 -20.70 -11.49 15.95
CA VAL A 167 -20.44 -12.74 15.22
C VAL A 167 -21.37 -13.85 15.70
N ASP A 168 -21.49 -14.04 17.02
CA ASP A 168 -22.38 -15.05 17.61
C ASP A 168 -23.84 -14.81 17.23
N ALA A 169 -24.29 -13.55 17.26
CA ALA A 169 -25.64 -13.17 16.86
C ALA A 169 -25.92 -13.45 15.37
N ALA A 170 -24.94 -13.22 14.48
CA ALA A 170 -25.05 -13.53 13.06
C ALA A 170 -25.11 -15.04 12.82
N VAL A 171 -24.22 -15.82 13.42
CA VAL A 171 -24.16 -17.27 13.27
C VAL A 171 -25.43 -17.93 13.83
N ALA A 172 -25.89 -17.50 15.01
CA ALA A 172 -27.14 -17.98 15.60
C ALA A 172 -28.39 -17.65 14.74
N ALA A 173 -28.30 -16.66 13.86
CA ALA A 173 -29.35 -16.29 12.91
C ALA A 173 -29.27 -17.06 11.57
N GLY A 174 -28.24 -17.88 11.38
CA GLY A 174 -28.02 -18.67 10.17
C GLY A 174 -26.90 -18.17 9.25
N ALA A 175 -26.09 -17.21 9.67
CA ALA A 175 -24.87 -16.86 8.93
C ALA A 175 -23.91 -18.06 8.90
N ASN A 176 -23.53 -18.48 7.69
CA ASN A 176 -22.58 -19.57 7.46
C ASN A 176 -21.34 -19.12 6.68
N VAL A 177 -21.28 -17.84 6.33
CA VAL A 177 -20.08 -17.16 5.82
C VAL A 177 -19.67 -16.10 6.84
N VAL A 178 -18.54 -16.29 7.51
CA VAL A 178 -17.92 -15.27 8.36
C VAL A 178 -16.43 -15.22 8.03
N ARG A 179 -15.96 -14.09 7.49
CA ARG A 179 -14.58 -13.94 7.02
C ARG A 179 -14.12 -12.48 7.05
N ASN A 180 -12.86 -12.25 6.67
CA ASN A 180 -12.27 -10.91 6.50
C ASN A 180 -12.39 -10.01 7.74
N VAL A 181 -12.33 -10.61 8.93
CA VAL A 181 -12.31 -9.86 10.19
C VAL A 181 -10.99 -9.09 10.29
N HIS A 182 -11.07 -7.77 10.37
CA HIS A 182 -9.92 -6.90 10.55
C HIS A 182 -10.29 -5.66 11.37
N PHE A 183 -9.27 -5.05 11.96
CA PHE A 183 -9.41 -3.87 12.79
C PHE A 183 -8.83 -2.66 12.08
N THR A 184 -9.49 -1.52 12.21
CA THR A 184 -9.16 -0.28 11.52
C THR A 184 -9.46 0.93 12.40
N ILE A 185 -9.12 2.11 11.88
CA ILE A 185 -9.54 3.41 12.38
C ILE A 185 -10.64 3.93 11.44
N ASP A 186 -11.78 4.38 11.96
CA ASP A 186 -12.89 4.90 11.15
C ASP A 186 -12.51 6.23 10.48
N ASP A 187 -11.90 7.15 11.24
CA ASP A 187 -11.40 8.44 10.75
C ASP A 187 -9.89 8.60 11.01
N PRO A 188 -9.04 8.26 10.02
CA PRO A 188 -7.60 8.39 10.15
C PRO A 188 -7.06 9.82 9.95
N ALA A 189 -7.90 10.79 9.56
CA ALA A 189 -7.45 12.03 8.94
C ALA A 189 -6.50 12.86 9.83
N LEU A 190 -6.81 12.96 11.12
CA LEU A 190 -6.00 13.70 12.10
C LEU A 190 -4.61 13.05 12.26
N ALA A 191 -4.59 11.73 12.47
CA ALA A 191 -3.35 10.98 12.67
C ALA A 191 -2.47 10.96 11.41
N GLU A 192 -3.09 10.96 10.22
CA GLU A 192 -2.36 11.15 8.98
C GLU A 192 -1.77 12.55 8.86
N ALA A 193 -2.52 13.59 9.23
CA ALA A 193 -2.02 14.96 9.19
C ALA A 193 -0.81 15.14 10.13
N GLU A 194 -0.87 14.54 11.31
CA GLU A 194 0.25 14.51 12.25
C GLU A 194 1.45 13.72 11.69
N ALA A 195 1.23 12.52 11.11
CA ALA A 195 2.29 11.75 10.48
C ALA A 195 2.96 12.52 9.33
N ARG A 196 2.18 13.26 8.53
CA ARG A 196 2.69 14.15 7.47
C ARG A 196 3.55 15.27 8.05
N ALA A 197 3.12 15.90 9.14
CA ALA A 197 3.89 16.96 9.80
C ALA A 197 5.23 16.42 10.36
N LEU A 198 5.22 15.22 10.95
CA LEU A 198 6.43 14.56 11.43
C LEU A 198 7.40 14.22 10.29
N ALA A 199 6.89 13.71 9.17
CA ALA A 199 7.71 13.40 7.99
C ALA A 199 8.40 14.65 7.42
N MET A 200 7.69 15.78 7.37
CA MET A 200 8.26 17.06 6.92
C MET A 200 9.35 17.56 7.87
N LYS A 201 9.14 17.43 9.19
CA LYS A 201 10.15 17.80 10.20
C LYS A 201 11.41 16.94 10.08
N ASP A 202 11.26 15.62 9.93
CA ASP A 202 12.37 14.68 9.73
C ASP A 202 13.15 14.98 8.44
N ALA A 203 12.46 15.20 7.32
CA ALA A 203 13.11 15.60 6.07
C ALA A 203 13.87 16.93 6.19
N ALA A 204 13.26 17.95 6.81
CA ALA A 204 13.93 19.24 7.01
C ALA A 204 15.20 19.11 7.85
N ALA A 205 15.15 18.34 8.95
CA ALA A 205 16.31 18.09 9.80
C ALA A 205 17.43 17.38 9.03
N ARG A 206 17.12 16.35 8.24
CA ARG A 206 18.10 15.63 7.41
C ARG A 206 18.72 16.53 6.35
N ALA A 207 17.92 17.35 5.67
CA ALA A 207 18.44 18.28 4.67
C ALA A 207 19.38 19.32 5.29
N GLN A 208 19.07 19.81 6.49
CA GLN A 208 19.93 20.72 7.23
C GLN A 208 21.26 20.05 7.62
N GLN A 209 21.23 18.81 8.10
CA GLN A 209 22.43 18.03 8.43
C GLN A 209 23.33 17.82 7.21
N LEU A 210 22.75 17.44 6.07
CA LEU A 210 23.50 17.26 4.82
C LEU A 210 24.08 18.57 4.30
N ALA A 211 23.32 19.67 4.37
CA ALA A 211 23.81 20.98 3.97
C ALA A 211 25.00 21.43 4.82
N ALA A 212 24.90 21.28 6.15
CA ALA A 212 25.98 21.60 7.07
C ALA A 212 27.23 20.77 6.81
N ALA A 213 27.08 19.45 6.61
CA ALA A 213 28.20 18.55 6.30
C ALA A 213 28.88 18.88 4.96
N ALA A 214 28.12 19.35 3.97
CA ALA A 214 28.65 19.76 2.67
C ALA A 214 29.17 21.22 2.65
N GLY A 215 29.10 21.95 3.78
CA GLY A 215 29.54 23.34 3.86
C GLY A 215 28.67 24.34 3.08
N VAL A 216 27.44 23.95 2.74
CA VAL A 216 26.47 24.77 1.97
C VAL A 216 25.32 25.24 2.85
N LYS A 217 24.59 26.28 2.42
CA LYS A 217 23.38 26.72 3.09
C LYS A 217 22.15 26.11 2.44
N LEU A 218 21.26 25.54 3.26
CA LEU A 218 19.94 25.09 2.82
C LEU A 218 19.09 26.28 2.39
N GLY A 219 18.56 26.23 1.17
CA GLY A 219 17.73 27.27 0.56
C GLY A 219 16.23 26.94 0.61
N ARG A 220 15.46 27.57 -0.28
CA ARG A 220 14.01 27.37 -0.36
C ARG A 220 13.65 25.95 -0.79
N LEU A 221 12.48 25.49 -0.37
CA LEU A 221 11.87 24.25 -0.83
C LEU A 221 11.58 24.33 -2.34
N LEU A 222 11.99 23.32 -3.11
CA LEU A 222 11.79 23.24 -4.57
C LEU A 222 10.67 22.27 -4.94
N ALA A 223 10.69 21.07 -4.35
CA ALA A 223 9.69 20.05 -4.63
C ALA A 223 9.39 19.20 -3.39
N VAL A 224 8.14 18.77 -3.27
CA VAL A 224 7.70 17.74 -2.31
C VAL A 224 6.94 16.68 -3.08
N THR A 225 7.40 15.45 -2.97
CA THR A 225 6.68 14.27 -3.45
C THR A 225 6.27 13.44 -2.25
N GLU A 226 4.98 13.13 -2.15
CA GLU A 226 4.46 12.24 -1.12
C GLU A 226 4.23 10.85 -1.71
N SER A 227 4.81 9.84 -1.07
CA SER A 227 4.54 8.43 -1.34
C SER A 227 3.97 7.80 -0.07
N SER A 228 2.66 7.57 -0.07
CA SER A 228 1.95 6.94 1.05
C SER A 228 1.53 5.52 0.64
N PRO A 229 2.23 4.46 1.05
CA PRO A 229 1.63 3.14 1.07
C PRO A 229 0.59 3.12 2.20
N PHE A 230 -0.67 3.41 1.86
CA PHE A 230 -1.80 3.35 2.79
C PHE A 230 -1.98 1.92 3.28
N ARG A 231 -1.43 1.61 4.47
CA ARG A 231 -1.78 0.43 5.26
C ARG A 231 -1.80 0.82 6.73
N PRO A 232 -2.96 0.76 7.42
CA PRO A 232 -2.98 0.71 8.87
C PRO A 232 -2.07 -0.42 9.32
N ILE A 233 -1.13 -0.12 10.22
CA ILE A 233 -0.32 -1.15 10.87
C ILE A 233 -1.01 -1.38 12.21
N THR A 234 -1.74 -2.48 12.31
CA THR A 234 -2.18 -3.05 13.59
C THR A 234 -0.97 -3.68 14.27
N LEU A 235 -0.72 -3.31 15.52
CA LEU A 235 0.28 -3.93 16.39
C LEU A 235 -0.34 -5.11 17.14
#